data_AF-A0A4Y7U3D1-F1
#
_entry.id   AF-A0A4Y7U3D1-F1
#
_cell.length_a   1.000
_cell.length_b   1.000
_cell.length_c   1.000
_cell.angle_alpha   90.00
_cell.angle_beta   90.00
_cell.angle_gamma   90.00
#
_symmetry.space_group_name_H-M   'P 1'
#
loop_
_entity.id
_entity.type
_entity.pdbx_description
1 polymer ?
#
loop_
_entity_poly.entity_id
_entity_poly.type
_entity_poly.pdbx_seq_one_letter_code
_entity_poly.pdbx_strand_id
1 'polypeptide(L)'
;DKNRSFASFLKTYIKFSYKVQKKFAEDINLKQTELSLILNEHRLPNEKTIVRLEIHSDNVIPALSWYRVVEKQREYELEQDIKFKQEQKKFVKNHLEFGNAV
;
A
#
# COMPACT_ATOMS: atom_id res chain seq x y z
N ASP A 1 10.98 5.87 1.89
CA ASP A 1 11.83 4.98 2.71
C ASP A 1 11.46 3.54 2.34
N LYS A 2 12.41 2.77 1.78
CA LYS A 2 12.16 1.38 1.34
C LYS A 2 11.64 0.47 2.45
N ASN A 3 11.87 0.82 3.72
CA ASN A 3 11.44 0.02 4.87
C ASN A 3 10.04 0.37 5.39
N ARG A 4 9.34 1.32 4.75
CA ARG A 4 7.99 1.79 5.14
C ARG A 4 6.93 1.43 4.10
N SER A 5 6.88 0.17 3.69
CA SER A 5 5.83 -0.38 2.84
C SER A 5 4.58 -0.74 3.65
N PHE A 6 3.42 -0.87 3.00
CA PHE A 6 2.21 -1.40 3.64
C PHE A 6 2.48 -2.74 4.33
N ALA A 7 3.25 -3.62 3.67
CA ALA A 7 3.61 -4.93 4.22
C ALA A 7 4.41 -4.80 5.52
N SER A 8 5.32 -3.84 5.62
CA SER A 8 6.11 -3.57 6.84
C SER A 8 5.21 -3.17 8.03
N PHE A 9 4.26 -2.25 7.80
CA PHE A 9 3.28 -1.86 8.82
C PHE A 9 2.36 -3.01 9.21
N LEU A 10 1.86 -3.77 8.23
CA LEU A 10 1.00 -4.92 8.49
C LEU A 10 1.73 -6.03 9.27
N LYS A 11 3.00 -6.31 8.96
CA LYS A 11 3.84 -7.25 9.74
C LYS A 11 3.95 -6.81 11.19
N THR A 12 4.12 -5.51 11.44
CA THR A 12 4.24 -4.95 12.79
C THR A 12 2.92 -5.06 13.54
N TYR A 13 1.81 -4.73 12.88
CA TYR A 13 0.47 -4.88 13.41
C TYR A 13 0.15 -6.32 13.82
N ILE A 14 0.41 -7.30 12.93
CA ILE A 14 0.19 -8.72 13.21
C ILE A 14 1.04 -9.18 14.40
N LYS A 15 2.32 -8.80 14.45
CA LYS A 15 3.23 -9.19 15.54
C LYS A 15 2.77 -8.73 16.93
N PHE A 16 1.99 -7.66 17.02
CA PHE A 16 1.50 -7.15 18.30
C PHE A 16 0.45 -8.07 18.93
N SER A 17 -0.43 -8.67 18.12
CA SER A 17 -1.59 -9.44 18.61
C SER A 17 -1.55 -10.93 18.27
N TYR A 18 -0.67 -11.37 17.37
CA TYR A 18 -0.66 -12.74 16.84
C TYR A 18 0.70 -13.40 16.88
N LYS A 19 0.72 -14.63 17.40
CA LYS A 19 1.86 -15.56 17.28
C LYS A 19 1.87 -16.31 15.94
N VAL A 20 0.71 -16.50 15.31
CA VAL A 20 0.53 -17.30 14.10
C VAL A 20 -0.23 -16.51 13.03
N GLN A 21 0.40 -16.28 11.87
CA GLN A 21 -0.18 -15.50 10.77
C GLN A 21 -1.47 -16.11 10.20
N LYS A 22 -1.61 -17.44 10.24
CA LYS A 22 -2.82 -18.14 9.78
C LYS A 22 -4.06 -17.70 10.56
N LYS A 23 -3.96 -17.60 11.89
CA LYS A 23 -5.07 -17.18 12.75
C LYS A 23 -5.49 -15.75 12.44
N PHE A 24 -4.52 -14.85 12.24
CA PHE A 24 -4.81 -13.49 11.81
C PHE A 24 -5.58 -13.45 10.49
N ALA A 25 -5.13 -14.23 9.49
CA ALA A 25 -5.79 -14.31 8.20
C ALA A 25 -7.27 -14.76 8.34
N GLU A 26 -7.52 -15.77 9.18
CA GLU A 26 -8.86 -16.26 9.50
C GLU A 26 -9.73 -15.18 10.16
N ASP A 27 -9.21 -14.47 11.16
CA ASP A 27 -9.95 -13.44 11.92
C ASP A 27 -10.38 -12.25 11.05
N ILE A 28 -9.59 -11.89 10.03
CA ILE A 28 -9.97 -10.86 9.04
C ILE A 28 -10.58 -11.46 7.74
N ASN A 29 -10.98 -12.73 7.75
CA ASN A 29 -11.58 -13.44 6.62
C ASN A 29 -10.78 -13.29 5.30
N LEU A 30 -9.45 -13.40 5.39
CA LEU A 30 -8.49 -13.29 4.29
C LEU A 30 -7.84 -14.65 4.05
N LYS A 31 -7.73 -15.07 2.79
CA LYS A 31 -7.03 -16.33 2.46
C LYS A 31 -5.56 -16.22 2.87
N GLN A 32 -5.00 -17.27 3.46
CA GLN A 32 -3.59 -17.29 3.86
C GLN A 32 -2.62 -17.03 2.69
N THR A 33 -2.96 -17.51 1.49
CA THR A 33 -2.19 -17.24 0.27
C THR A 33 -2.22 -15.77 -0.11
N GLU A 34 -3.37 -15.11 0.03
CA GLU A 34 -3.51 -13.68 -0.23
C GLU A 34 -2.75 -12.85 0.81
N LEU A 35 -2.83 -13.22 2.09
CA LEU A 35 -2.02 -12.60 3.13
C LEU A 35 -0.52 -12.73 2.83
N SER A 36 -0.05 -13.91 2.42
CA SER A 36 1.35 -14.14 2.06
C SER A 36 1.80 -13.24 0.91
N LEU A 37 0.99 -13.10 -0.15
CA LEU A 37 1.30 -12.20 -1.27
C LEU A 37 1.40 -10.75 -0.82
N ILE A 38 0.53 -10.31 0.10
CA ILE A 38 0.57 -8.95 0.67
C ILE A 38 1.82 -8.75 1.53
N LEU A 39 2.12 -9.67 2.44
CA LEU A 39 3.28 -9.56 3.34
C LEU A 39 4.62 -9.64 2.59
N ASN A 40 4.66 -10.28 1.42
CA ASN A 40 5.83 -10.36 0.56
C ASN A 40 5.83 -9.32 -0.56
N GLU A 41 4.97 -8.31 -0.48
CA GLU A 41 4.94 -7.16 -1.41
C GLU A 41 4.66 -7.53 -2.88
N HIS A 42 4.13 -8.73 -3.12
CA HIS A 42 3.70 -9.18 -4.45
C HIS A 42 2.31 -8.64 -4.83
N ARG A 43 1.53 -8.18 -3.85
CA ARG A 43 0.17 -7.65 -4.04
C ARG A 43 -0.13 -6.57 -2.99
N LEU A 44 -0.81 -5.51 -3.41
CA LEU A 44 -1.40 -4.53 -2.50
C LEU A 44 -2.72 -5.06 -1.90
N PRO A 45 -3.08 -4.67 -0.66
CA PRO A 45 -4.38 -5.00 -0.09
C PRO A 45 -5.51 -4.43 -0.95
N ASN A 46 -6.64 -5.13 -1.00
CA ASN A 46 -7.88 -4.58 -1.56
C ASN A 46 -8.65 -3.77 -0.49
N GLU A 47 -9.66 -3.02 -0.91
CA GLU A 47 -10.47 -2.18 -0.02
C GLU A 47 -11.14 -2.97 1.11
N LYS A 48 -11.63 -4.19 0.84
CA LYS A 48 -12.23 -5.05 1.85
C LYS A 48 -11.22 -5.40 2.94
N THR A 49 -9.98 -5.72 2.57
CA THR A 49 -8.89 -5.98 3.52
C THR A 49 -8.62 -4.74 4.38
N ILE A 50 -8.56 -3.55 3.76
CA ILE A 50 -8.32 -2.28 4.47
C ILE A 50 -9.42 -2.00 5.50
N VAL A 51 -10.69 -2.11 5.12
CA VAL A 51 -11.83 -1.89 6.04
C VAL A 51 -11.84 -2.92 7.17
N ARG A 52 -11.50 -4.18 6.88
CA ARG A 52 -11.43 -5.22 7.93
C ARG A 52 -10.30 -4.97 8.92
N LEU A 53 -9.19 -4.36 8.52
CA LEU A 53 -8.12 -3.96 9.44
C LEU A 53 -8.58 -2.86 10.41
N GLU A 54 -9.40 -1.92 9.96
CA GLU A 54 -10.03 -0.92 10.82
C GLU A 54 -10.89 -1.60 11.89
N ILE A 55 -11.84 -2.43 11.45
CA ILE A 55 -12.78 -3.15 12.34
C ILE A 55 -12.00 -4.04 13.32
N HIS A 56 -11.02 -4.79 12.84
CA HIS A 56 -10.17 -5.64 13.67
C HIS A 56 -9.34 -4.85 14.68
N SER A 57 -8.97 -3.60 14.36
CA SER A 57 -8.29 -2.69 15.29
C SER A 57 -9.23 -2.01 16.30
N ASP A 58 -10.50 -2.40 16.35
CA ASP A 58 -11.56 -1.70 17.10
C ASP A 58 -11.60 -0.20 16.78
N ASN A 59 -11.44 0.12 15.48
CA ASN A 59 -11.39 1.49 14.94
C ASN A 59 -10.23 2.37 15.46
N VAL A 60 -9.28 1.82 16.22
CA VAL A 60 -8.09 2.55 16.69
C VAL A 60 -7.20 2.98 15.51
N ILE A 61 -7.14 2.16 14.45
CA ILE A 61 -6.44 2.48 13.20
C ILE A 61 -7.45 2.58 12.07
N PRO A 62 -7.87 3.79 11.66
CA PRO A 62 -8.82 3.99 10.58
C PRO A 62 -8.35 3.40 9.26
N ALA A 63 -9.29 2.93 8.44
CA ALA A 63 -9.10 2.46 7.06
C ALA A 63 -8.39 3.51 6.22
N LEU A 64 -8.71 4.80 6.43
CA LEU A 64 -8.04 5.90 5.76
C LEU A 64 -6.53 5.95 6.08
N SER A 65 -6.13 5.62 7.31
CA SER A 65 -4.70 5.55 7.68
C SER A 65 -4.00 4.42 6.94
N TRP A 66 -4.61 3.23 6.88
CA TRP A 66 -4.11 2.10 6.09
C TRP A 66 -4.01 2.44 4.59
N TYR A 67 -5.03 3.10 4.05
CA TYR A 67 -5.06 3.52 2.65
C TYR A 67 -3.96 4.53 2.34
N ARG A 68 -3.72 5.52 3.22
CA ARG A 68 -2.62 6.48 3.07
C ARG A 68 -1.24 5.81 3.01
N VAL A 69 -1.03 4.72 3.74
CA VAL A 69 0.22 3.95 3.65
C VAL A 69 0.38 3.33 2.25
N VAL A 70 -0.70 2.77 1.70
CA VAL A 70 -0.71 2.23 0.33
C VAL A 70 -0.40 3.33 -0.69
N GLU A 71 -1.04 4.49 -0.57
CA GLU A 71 -0.82 5.62 -1.48
C GLU A 71 0.61 6.17 -1.37
N LYS A 72 1.16 6.31 -0.17
CA LYS A 72 2.56 6.73 0.01
C LYS A 72 3.56 5.75 -0.60
N GLN A 73 3.27 4.45 -0.54
CA GLN A 73 4.08 3.45 -1.23
C GLN A 73 4.01 3.63 -2.75
N ARG A 74 2.81 3.80 -3.32
CA ARG A 74 2.61 4.03 -4.77
C ARG A 74 3.25 5.32 -5.27
N GLU A 75 3.10 6.40 -4.50
CA GLU A 75 3.76 7.68 -4.78
C GLU A 75 5.27 7.47 -4.92
N TYR A 76 5.89 6.79 -3.95
CA TYR A 76 7.31 6.49 -4.00
C TYR A 76 7.70 5.62 -5.20
N GLU A 77 6.95 4.55 -5.49
CA GLU A 77 7.19 3.69 -6.66
C GLU A 77 7.13 4.49 -7.97
N LEU A 78 6.10 5.33 -8.13
CA LEU A 78 5.94 6.21 -9.30
C LEU A 78 7.05 7.27 -9.37
N GLU A 79 7.47 7.82 -8.24
CA GLU A 79 8.57 8.78 -8.17
C GLU A 79 9.87 8.18 -8.73
N GLN A 80 10.19 6.96 -8.32
CA GLN A 80 11.41 6.25 -8.70
C GLN A 80 11.36 5.66 -10.12
N ASP A 81 10.19 5.45 -10.71
CA ASP A 81 10.05 4.90 -12.06
C ASP A 81 10.27 5.96 -13.16
N ILE A 82 11.52 6.43 -13.25
CA ILE A 82 11.96 7.41 -14.25
C ILE A 82 11.80 6.84 -15.67
N LYS A 83 12.06 5.54 -15.85
CA LYS A 83 11.97 4.88 -17.14
C LYS A 83 10.54 4.91 -17.65
N PHE A 84 9.57 4.51 -16.82
CA PHE A 84 8.16 4.59 -17.18
C PHE A 84 7.76 6.03 -17.53
N LYS A 85 8.17 7.03 -16.75
CA LYS A 85 7.90 8.45 -17.06
C LYS A 85 8.45 8.87 -18.43
N GLN A 86 9.66 8.47 -18.77
CA GLN A 86 10.25 8.74 -20.08
C GLN A 86 9.49 8.06 -21.21
N GLU A 87 9.09 6.80 -21.01
CA GLU A 87 8.26 6.07 -21.97
C GLU A 87 6.90 6.72 -22.19
N GLN A 88 6.29 7.30 -21.14
CA GLN A 88 5.00 7.98 -21.25
C GLN A 88 5.11 9.36 -21.91
N LYS A 89 6.24 10.06 -21.76
CA LYS A 89 6.45 11.41 -22.32
C LYS A 89 6.16 11.48 -23.82
N LYS A 90 6.50 10.45 -24.59
CA LYS A 90 6.30 10.41 -26.06
C LYS A 90 4.83 10.40 -26.49
N PHE A 91 3.90 10.04 -25.58
CA PHE A 91 2.47 10.00 -25.88
C PHE A 91 1.76 11.32 -25.58
N VAL A 92 2.43 12.26 -24.89
CA VAL A 92 1.87 13.57 -24.57
C VAL A 92 2.25 14.57 -25.66
N LYS A 93 1.27 15.30 -26.18
CA LYS A 93 1.43 16.39 -27.14
C LYS A 93 0.93 17.69 -26.50
N ASN A 94 1.44 18.84 -26.95
CA ASN A 94 1.01 20.17 -26.48
C ASN A 94 1.05 20.30 -24.93
N HIS A 95 2.08 19.75 -24.30
CA HIS A 95 2.26 19.92 -22.85
C HIS A 95 2.34 21.39 -22.47
N LEU A 96 1.82 21.74 -21.30
CA LEU A 96 1.85 23.10 -20.78
C LEU A 96 3.32 23.51 -20.56
N GLU A 97 3.75 24.53 -21.29
CA GLU A 97 5.02 25.20 -21.04
C GLU A 97 4.75 26.36 -20.08
N PHE A 98 5.05 26.16 -18.80
CA PHE A 98 5.12 27.26 -17.86
C PHE A 98 6.42 28.02 -18.16
N GLY A 99 6.38 28.93 -19.13
CA GLY A 99 7.44 29.91 -19.33
C GLY A 99 7.62 30.66 -18.02
N ASN A 100 8.87 30.79 -17.55
CA ASN A 100 9.24 31.39 -16.27
C ASN A 100 8.41 32.65 -16.00
N ALA A 101 7.32 32.50 -15.23
CA ALA A 101 6.62 33.63 -14.66
C ALA A 101 7.56 34.17 -13.59
N VAL A 102 8.24 35.26 -13.97
CA VAL A 102 9.05 36.11 -13.11
C VAL A 102 8.24 36.54 -11.89
#